data_AF-A0AA40VSL7-F1
#
_entry.id   AF-A0AA40VSL7-F1
#
_cell.length_a   1.000
_cell.length_b   1.000
_cell.length_c   1.000
_cell.angle_alpha   90.00
_cell.angle_beta   90.00
_cell.angle_gamma   90.00
#
_symmetry.space_group_name_H-M   'P 1'
#
loop_
_entity.id
_entity.type
_entity.pdbx_description
1 polymer ?
#
loop_
_entity_poly.entity_id
_entity_poly.type
_entity_poly.pdbx_seq_one_letter_code
_entity_poly.pdbx_strand_id
1 'polypeptide(L)'
;MRRLAKQSRDDAYNSQRDYQTLHKVKIQALEFIGSEKSSLVLTNTIKNSANTNCVVFGGFLYPSEGISIEVKLDTGDASESKVIKLTNAWNRIGVIVDAPETEIITVTLTWSASVRLNFWGLNADALNLPDEILSLNPNVSNLQQSHLVPETFYLPHEAALAMEIDEEHSNQFHLLEGEEITLKKCSYCGRLLPVNMQRLGSLSFHKHNAKLTNHQNECRSCKKWRINNNFNPLRTTDQLHESSVITRERKIFLREPEILQGIKERTGAGLKSQIWERFERKCFYCSKVLKLEDVQLDHTRPLAYLWPIDEHATCLCAEHNNQKKQKFPVEFYSDEQLRELSKICGLSYEQIRKKELNKVELQRILSNLPSFAQQWEPRTFAATARKISELRPDINLYTLLEKENPDVYQELIERLQERPLSVGEEEV
;
A
#
# COMPACT_ATOMS: atom_id res chain seq x y z
N MET A 1 -13.61 0.60 25.19
CA MET A 1 -12.26 0.63 25.80
C MET A 1 -11.41 -0.45 25.14
N ARG A 2 -10.43 -0.06 24.32
CA ARG A 2 -8.98 -0.12 24.59
C ARG A 2 -8.37 -1.54 24.63
N ARG A 3 -7.46 -1.76 23.65
CA ARG A 3 -6.33 -2.70 23.59
C ARG A 3 -6.64 -4.19 23.37
N LEU A 4 -6.64 -4.59 22.09
CA LEU A 4 -6.25 -5.96 21.69
C LEU A 4 -5.05 -5.88 20.75
N ALA A 5 -3.88 -5.93 21.37
CA ALA A 5 -2.64 -6.50 20.86
C ALA A 5 -1.62 -6.44 21.99
N LYS A 6 -1.68 -7.37 22.94
CA LYS A 6 -0.47 -7.88 23.58
C LYS A 6 -0.16 -9.21 22.89
N GLN A 7 0.27 -9.12 21.63
CA GLN A 7 1.27 -10.07 21.16
C GLN A 7 2.58 -9.51 21.69
N SER A 8 3.28 -10.28 22.53
CA SER A 8 4.69 -10.01 22.79
C SER A 8 5.41 -10.21 21.47
N ARG A 9 5.83 -9.08 20.92
CA ARG A 9 6.77 -9.02 19.82
C ARG A 9 8.12 -9.49 20.36
N ASP A 10 8.51 -10.72 20.04
CA ASP A 10 9.88 -11.18 20.24
C ASP A 10 10.85 -10.60 19.19
N ASP A 11 10.34 -9.87 18.19
CA ASP A 11 11.15 -8.96 17.40
C ASP A 11 11.44 -7.69 18.20
N ALA A 12 12.37 -7.81 19.15
CA ALA A 12 12.93 -6.67 19.86
C ALA A 12 13.30 -5.60 18.83
N TYR A 13 12.61 -4.45 18.89
CA TYR A 13 12.96 -3.31 18.07
C TYR A 13 14.42 -2.95 18.36
N ASN A 14 15.32 -3.24 17.41
CA ASN A 14 16.73 -2.87 17.52
C ASN A 14 16.95 -1.33 17.46
N SER A 15 15.87 -0.56 17.30
CA SER A 15 15.92 0.90 17.31
C SER A 15 15.49 1.43 18.68
N GLN A 16 16.28 2.37 19.21
CA GLN A 16 15.76 3.42 20.10
C GLN A 16 14.48 3.95 19.45
N ARG A 17 13.45 4.40 20.18
CA ARG A 17 12.14 4.76 19.60
C ARG A 17 12.15 6.03 18.71
N ASP A 18 13.27 6.32 18.04
CA ASP A 18 13.59 7.44 17.15
C ASP A 18 13.11 7.23 15.70
N TYR A 19 12.48 6.11 15.35
CA TYR A 19 12.00 5.82 13.99
C TYR A 19 10.84 6.70 13.49
N GLN A 20 10.38 7.66 14.28
CA GLN A 20 9.44 8.72 13.88
C GLN A 20 10.12 10.11 13.81
N THR A 21 11.45 10.15 13.89
CA THR A 21 12.26 11.34 13.67
C THR A 21 12.65 11.41 12.19
N LEU A 22 12.68 12.65 11.67
CA LEU A 22 13.20 12.96 10.34
C LEU A 22 14.60 13.53 10.49
N HIS A 23 15.52 13.04 9.67
CA HIS A 23 16.91 13.48 9.64
C HIS A 23 17.15 14.17 8.32
N LYS A 24 17.86 15.29 8.34
CA LYS A 24 18.28 15.96 7.11
C LYS A 24 19.77 15.75 6.91
N VAL A 25 20.14 15.42 5.68
CA VAL A 25 21.53 15.22 5.30
C VAL A 25 21.79 15.91 3.97
N LYS A 26 23.02 16.35 3.77
CA LYS A 26 23.49 16.93 2.51
C LYS A 26 23.70 15.82 1.49
N ILE A 27 23.15 15.99 0.29
CA ILE A 27 23.42 15.09 -0.83
C ILE A 27 24.66 15.53 -1.60
N GLN A 28 25.10 14.68 -2.51
CA GLN A 28 26.07 15.04 -3.54
C GLN A 28 25.38 15.16 -4.89
N ALA A 29 25.99 15.95 -5.78
CA ALA A 29 25.52 16.15 -7.14
C ALA A 29 26.69 16.08 -8.13
N LEU A 30 26.41 15.55 -9.32
CA LEU A 30 27.32 15.56 -10.46
C LEU A 30 26.80 16.50 -11.53
N GLU A 31 27.70 17.28 -12.11
CA GLU A 31 27.44 18.09 -13.29
C GLU A 31 28.50 17.76 -14.36
N PHE A 32 28.08 17.15 -15.47
CA PHE A 32 28.97 16.64 -16.50
C PHE A 32 29.30 17.69 -17.55
N ILE A 33 30.58 17.74 -17.95
CA ILE A 33 31.09 18.75 -18.86
C ILE A 33 31.04 18.22 -20.31
N GLY A 34 30.28 18.92 -21.16
CA GLY A 34 30.53 18.92 -22.61
C GLY A 34 30.26 17.63 -23.39
N SER A 35 29.39 16.72 -22.92
CA SER A 35 29.10 15.48 -23.64
C SER A 35 27.61 15.28 -23.98
N GLU A 36 27.35 14.73 -25.18
CA GLU A 36 26.02 14.23 -25.58
C GLU A 36 25.61 12.97 -24.78
N LYS A 37 26.61 12.27 -24.23
CA LYS A 37 26.47 11.06 -23.43
C LYS A 37 27.35 11.18 -22.19
N SER A 38 26.75 11.00 -21.01
CA SER A 38 27.43 11.05 -19.72
C SER A 38 27.57 9.64 -19.15
N SER A 39 28.72 9.37 -18.54
CA SER A 39 29.09 8.09 -17.94
C SER A 39 29.80 8.32 -16.61
N LEU A 40 29.35 7.61 -15.57
CA LEU A 40 30.01 7.53 -14.27
C LEU A 40 30.39 6.07 -14.00
N VAL A 41 31.66 5.82 -13.72
CA VAL A 41 32.16 4.51 -13.33
C VAL A 41 32.50 4.53 -11.85
N LEU A 42 31.92 3.59 -11.12
CA LEU A 42 32.11 3.41 -9.69
C LEU A 42 32.72 2.03 -9.44
N THR A 43 33.67 1.95 -8.53
CA THR A 43 34.30 0.68 -8.14
C THR A 43 34.18 0.44 -6.65
N ASN A 44 34.12 -0.83 -6.26
CA ASN A 44 34.24 -1.23 -4.86
C ASN A 44 34.91 -2.59 -4.76
N THR A 45 35.55 -2.87 -3.63
CA THR A 45 36.15 -4.16 -3.32
C THR A 45 35.33 -4.84 -2.23
N ILE A 46 34.91 -6.08 -2.46
CA ILE A 46 34.18 -6.88 -1.47
C ILE A 46 35.17 -7.36 -0.42
N LYS A 47 34.99 -6.91 0.83
CA LYS A 47 35.91 -7.22 1.94
C LYS A 47 35.44 -8.37 2.84
N ASN A 48 34.16 -8.72 2.79
CA ASN A 48 33.54 -9.67 3.71
C ASN A 48 32.85 -10.80 2.94
N SER A 49 32.89 -12.00 3.52
CA SER A 49 32.07 -13.12 3.05
C SER A 49 30.58 -12.76 3.17
N ALA A 50 29.83 -12.91 2.08
CA ALA A 50 28.38 -12.73 2.10
C ALA A 50 27.65 -14.04 2.39
N ASN A 51 26.40 -13.92 2.87
CA ASN A 51 25.52 -15.07 3.07
C ASN A 51 24.64 -15.40 1.85
N THR A 52 24.93 -14.79 0.70
CA THR A 52 24.35 -15.14 -0.60
C THR A 52 25.44 -15.11 -1.68
N ASN A 53 25.16 -15.70 -2.85
CA ASN A 53 26.05 -15.66 -4.01
C ASN A 53 25.83 -14.42 -4.88
N CYS A 54 25.05 -13.44 -4.44
CA CYS A 54 24.67 -12.32 -5.27
C CYS A 54 25.50 -11.08 -4.95
N VAL A 55 25.78 -10.29 -5.98
CA VAL A 55 26.29 -8.92 -5.87
C VAL A 55 25.19 -7.96 -6.24
N VAL A 56 25.10 -6.85 -5.50
CA VAL A 56 24.04 -5.86 -5.66
C VAL A 56 24.62 -4.47 -5.76
N PHE A 57 23.97 -3.63 -6.56
CA PHE A 57 24.15 -2.19 -6.56
C PHE A 57 22.78 -1.53 -6.33
N GLY A 58 22.75 -0.45 -5.54
CA GLY A 58 21.52 0.28 -5.33
C GLY A 58 21.73 1.65 -4.70
N GLY A 59 20.72 2.50 -4.88
CA GLY A 59 20.70 3.84 -4.28
C GLY A 59 19.58 4.70 -4.84
N PHE A 60 19.73 6.01 -4.69
CA PHE A 60 18.70 6.99 -5.02
C PHE A 60 19.27 8.07 -5.93
N LEU A 61 18.56 8.39 -7.00
CA LEU A 61 18.94 9.39 -7.99
C LEU A 61 17.85 10.45 -8.16
N TYR A 62 18.25 11.71 -8.25
CA TYR A 62 17.37 12.83 -8.60
C TYR A 62 18.02 13.67 -9.72
N PRO A 63 17.63 13.43 -10.99
CA PRO A 63 18.07 14.23 -12.12
C PRO A 63 17.31 15.57 -12.19
N SER A 64 17.97 16.63 -12.67
CA SER A 64 17.35 17.95 -12.88
C SER A 64 16.25 17.94 -13.94
N GLU A 65 16.17 16.91 -14.79
CA GLU A 65 15.10 16.64 -15.74
C GLU A 65 14.90 15.14 -15.96
N GLY A 66 13.80 14.74 -16.60
CA GLY A 66 13.51 13.33 -16.83
C GLY A 66 14.47 12.70 -17.84
N ILE A 67 15.17 11.63 -17.45
CA ILE A 67 16.18 10.95 -18.29
C ILE A 67 16.02 9.43 -18.22
N SER A 68 16.59 8.71 -19.18
CA SER A 68 16.79 7.26 -19.06
C SER A 68 18.26 7.00 -18.74
N ILE A 69 18.52 6.21 -17.69
CA ILE A 69 19.86 5.80 -17.29
C ILE A 69 20.00 4.30 -17.45
N GLU A 70 21.07 3.85 -18.06
CA GLU A 70 21.52 2.46 -18.03
C GLU A 70 22.43 2.27 -16.82
N VAL A 71 22.12 1.26 -16.02
CA VAL A 71 22.92 0.83 -14.88
C VAL A 71 23.47 -0.55 -15.21
N LYS A 72 24.79 -0.65 -15.41
CA LYS A 72 25.50 -1.91 -15.58
C LYS A 72 26.25 -2.24 -14.31
N LEU A 73 26.03 -3.43 -13.76
CA LEU A 73 26.80 -4.01 -12.66
C LEU A 73 27.67 -5.12 -13.26
N ASP A 74 28.97 -5.06 -13.05
CA ASP A 74 29.96 -5.98 -13.59
C ASP A 74 30.88 -6.47 -12.45
N THR A 75 31.16 -7.76 -12.43
CA THR A 75 31.95 -8.44 -11.41
C THR A 75 33.19 -9.13 -12.00
N GLY A 76 33.46 -8.93 -13.29
CA GLY A 76 34.45 -9.68 -14.07
C GLY A 76 33.87 -10.97 -14.66
N ASP A 77 33.27 -11.81 -13.81
CA ASP A 77 32.74 -13.12 -14.21
C ASP A 77 31.25 -13.09 -14.60
N ALA A 78 30.49 -12.15 -14.03
CA ALA A 78 29.10 -11.94 -14.35
C ALA A 78 28.80 -10.44 -14.49
N SER A 79 27.83 -10.13 -15.35
CA SER A 79 27.33 -8.76 -15.49
C SER A 79 25.83 -8.75 -15.72
N GLU A 80 25.19 -7.68 -15.26
CA GLU A 80 23.76 -7.41 -15.47
C GLU A 80 23.58 -5.93 -15.78
N SER A 81 22.73 -5.62 -16.75
CA SER A 81 22.44 -4.25 -17.17
C SER A 81 20.94 -3.96 -17.15
N LYS A 82 20.56 -2.76 -16.67
CA LYS A 82 19.16 -2.34 -16.61
C LYS A 82 18.99 -0.88 -17.00
N VAL A 83 18.09 -0.63 -17.95
CA VAL A 83 17.66 0.72 -18.30
C VAL A 83 16.51 1.14 -17.38
N ILE A 84 16.67 2.28 -16.71
CA ILE A 84 15.71 2.83 -15.75
C ILE A 84 15.31 4.24 -16.19
N LYS A 85 14.00 4.46 -16.32
CA LYS A 85 13.44 5.80 -16.58
C LYS A 85 13.35 6.58 -15.27
N LEU A 86 14.09 7.67 -15.20
CA LEU A 86 14.11 8.59 -14.07
C LEU A 86 13.18 9.77 -14.36
N THR A 87 12.40 10.16 -13.36
CA THR A 87 11.61 11.40 -13.39
C THR A 87 12.37 12.53 -12.70
N ASN A 88 11.97 13.78 -12.93
CA ASN A 88 12.44 14.96 -12.17
C ASN A 88 11.89 14.90 -10.73
N ALA A 89 12.39 13.93 -9.98
CA ALA A 89 12.12 13.65 -8.58
C ALA A 89 13.18 12.65 -8.09
N TRP A 90 13.18 12.33 -6.80
CA TRP A 90 13.93 11.18 -6.30
C TRP A 90 13.37 9.87 -6.86
N ASN A 91 14.26 9.08 -7.45
CA ASN A 91 14.01 7.76 -8.01
C ASN A 91 14.84 6.73 -7.25
N ARG A 92 14.33 5.51 -7.21
CA ARG A 92 15.03 4.35 -6.66
C ARG A 92 15.66 3.58 -7.80
N ILE A 93 16.91 3.18 -7.63
CA ILE A 93 17.63 2.38 -8.62
C ILE A 93 18.29 1.20 -7.96
N GLY A 94 18.50 0.14 -8.74
CA GLY A 94 19.34 -0.98 -8.32
C GLY A 94 19.28 -2.16 -9.26
N VAL A 95 20.36 -2.93 -9.20
CA VAL A 95 20.68 -4.08 -10.04
C VAL A 95 21.28 -5.17 -9.15
N ILE A 96 21.05 -6.43 -9.51
CA ILE A 96 21.54 -7.60 -8.81
C ILE A 96 22.05 -8.60 -9.85
N VAL A 97 23.16 -9.27 -9.56
CA VAL A 97 23.73 -10.33 -10.38
C VAL A 97 24.13 -11.50 -9.48
N ASP A 98 24.00 -12.72 -9.99
CA ASP A 98 24.54 -13.92 -9.33
C ASP A 98 26.03 -14.05 -9.69
N ALA A 99 26.91 -13.90 -8.70
CA ALA A 99 28.35 -13.81 -8.84
C ALA A 99 29.02 -14.33 -7.55
N PRO A 100 29.16 -15.66 -7.39
CA PRO A 100 29.64 -16.28 -6.15
C PRO A 100 31.11 -16.00 -5.83
N GLU A 101 31.93 -15.78 -6.85
CA GLU A 101 33.38 -15.60 -6.73
C GLU A 101 33.77 -14.23 -7.28
N THR A 102 33.63 -13.17 -6.49
CA THR A 102 34.03 -11.84 -6.92
C THR A 102 34.68 -11.04 -5.81
N GLU A 103 35.73 -10.31 -6.19
CA GLU A 103 36.47 -9.42 -5.30
C GLU A 103 36.26 -7.96 -5.68
N ILE A 104 36.06 -7.68 -6.97
CA ILE A 104 35.98 -6.32 -7.52
C ILE A 104 34.62 -6.15 -8.21
N ILE A 105 33.94 -5.08 -7.83
CA ILE A 105 32.68 -4.66 -8.42
C ILE A 105 32.92 -3.39 -9.22
N THR A 106 32.45 -3.37 -10.46
CA THR A 106 32.38 -2.16 -11.29
C THR A 106 30.92 -1.86 -11.63
N VAL A 107 30.50 -0.63 -11.37
CA VAL A 107 29.19 -0.12 -11.73
C VAL A 107 29.34 1.02 -12.72
N THR A 108 28.72 0.87 -13.89
CA THR A 108 28.69 1.91 -14.92
C THR A 108 27.28 2.49 -15.02
N LEU A 109 27.16 3.79 -14.80
CA LEU A 109 25.92 4.56 -15.01
C LEU A 109 26.06 5.36 -16.30
N THR A 110 25.15 5.17 -17.26
CA THR A 110 25.23 5.83 -18.58
C THR A 110 23.90 6.47 -18.98
N TRP A 111 23.93 7.71 -19.48
CA TRP A 111 22.72 8.41 -19.98
C TRP A 111 23.03 9.42 -21.08
N SER A 112 22.01 9.77 -21.87
CA SER A 112 22.14 10.61 -23.06
C SER A 112 21.74 12.06 -22.81
N ALA A 113 22.42 12.75 -21.88
CA ALA A 113 22.34 14.21 -21.71
C ALA A 113 23.38 14.74 -20.70
N SER A 114 23.73 16.03 -20.78
CA SER A 114 24.37 16.76 -19.68
C SER A 114 23.27 17.24 -18.73
N VAL A 115 22.94 16.39 -17.76
CA VAL A 115 21.91 16.63 -16.75
C VAL A 115 22.56 16.56 -15.39
N ARG A 116 22.28 17.57 -14.55
CA ARG A 116 22.73 17.54 -13.16
C ARG A 116 22.07 16.36 -12.46
N LEU A 117 22.87 15.48 -11.89
CA LEU A 117 22.41 14.26 -11.23
C LEU A 117 22.73 14.35 -9.74
N ASN A 118 21.71 14.56 -8.91
CA ASN A 118 21.85 14.43 -7.47
C ASN A 118 21.70 12.97 -7.07
N PHE A 119 22.40 12.55 -6.02
CA PHE A 119 22.35 11.16 -5.58
C PHE A 119 22.51 11.00 -4.08
N TRP A 120 22.01 9.88 -3.56
CA TRP A 120 22.18 9.49 -2.17
C TRP A 120 22.28 7.97 -2.05
N GLY A 121 23.17 7.49 -1.17
CA GLY A 121 23.31 6.09 -0.84
C GLY A 121 23.72 5.21 -2.00
N LEU A 122 24.49 5.72 -2.98
CA LEU A 122 25.01 4.85 -4.04
C LEU A 122 26.03 3.89 -3.44
N ASN A 123 25.72 2.60 -3.50
CA ASN A 123 26.53 1.55 -2.91
C ASN A 123 26.41 0.26 -3.74
N ALA A 124 27.49 -0.52 -3.79
CA ALA A 124 27.50 -1.88 -4.28
C ALA A 124 28.33 -2.77 -3.37
N ASP A 125 27.83 -3.97 -3.07
CA ASP A 125 28.53 -4.95 -2.25
C ASP A 125 27.95 -6.35 -2.51
N ALA A 126 28.59 -7.36 -1.93
CA ALA A 126 28.01 -8.68 -1.83
C ALA A 126 26.74 -8.65 -0.95
N LEU A 127 25.68 -9.29 -1.41
CA LEU A 127 24.36 -9.21 -0.80
C LEU A 127 24.32 -10.00 0.51
N ASN A 128 24.11 -9.27 1.60
CA ASN A 128 23.89 -9.83 2.92
C ASN A 128 22.43 -9.66 3.34
N LEU A 129 21.69 -10.77 3.38
CA LEU A 129 20.30 -10.78 3.81
C LEU A 129 20.19 -11.07 5.30
N PRO A 130 19.26 -10.44 6.03
CA PRO A 130 18.91 -10.91 7.37
C PRO A 130 18.49 -12.39 7.36
N ASP A 131 18.87 -13.14 8.41
CA ASP A 131 18.66 -14.60 8.50
C ASP A 131 17.21 -15.02 8.23
N GLU A 132 16.23 -14.25 8.71
CA GLU A 132 14.81 -14.57 8.53
C GLU A 132 14.34 -14.40 7.09
N ILE A 133 15.08 -13.64 6.28
CA ILE A 133 14.83 -13.48 4.84
C ILE A 133 15.61 -14.55 4.08
N LEU A 134 16.84 -14.83 4.49
CA LEU A 134 17.66 -15.89 3.90
C LEU A 134 16.96 -17.25 4.01
N SER A 135 16.30 -17.54 5.13
CA SER A 135 15.53 -18.78 5.34
C SER A 135 14.35 -18.95 4.37
N LEU A 136 13.90 -17.89 3.69
CA LEU A 136 12.87 -17.96 2.66
C LEU A 136 13.41 -18.41 1.30
N ASN A 137 14.73 -18.61 1.17
CA ASN A 137 15.44 -18.94 -0.07
C ASN A 137 15.01 -18.07 -1.27
N PRO A 138 15.08 -16.73 -1.16
CA PRO A 138 14.65 -15.84 -2.23
C PRO A 138 15.58 -15.96 -3.44
N ASN A 139 15.00 -16.06 -4.63
CA ASN A 139 15.78 -15.99 -5.87
C ASN A 139 16.00 -14.55 -6.34
N VAL A 140 16.88 -14.35 -7.32
CA VAL A 140 17.21 -13.04 -7.91
C VAL A 140 15.97 -12.27 -8.36
N SER A 141 15.02 -12.95 -9.02
CA SER A 141 13.76 -12.34 -9.48
C SER A 141 12.91 -11.82 -8.31
N ASN A 142 12.90 -12.55 -7.18
CA ASN A 142 12.21 -12.11 -5.99
C ASN A 142 12.84 -10.83 -5.41
N LEU A 143 14.16 -10.71 -5.47
CA LEU A 143 14.93 -9.58 -4.95
C LEU A 143 14.97 -8.38 -5.91
N GLN A 144 14.81 -8.57 -7.22
CA GLN A 144 14.89 -7.47 -8.21
C GLN A 144 13.56 -6.70 -8.40
N GLN A 145 12.56 -6.94 -7.56
CA GLN A 145 11.25 -6.28 -7.67
C GLN A 145 11.39 -4.74 -7.57
N SER A 146 11.04 -4.04 -8.65
CA SER A 146 11.25 -2.58 -8.79
C SER A 146 10.63 -1.73 -7.68
N HIS A 147 9.58 -2.24 -7.01
CA HIS A 147 8.92 -1.54 -5.93
C HIS A 147 9.57 -1.76 -4.54
N LEU A 148 10.57 -2.65 -4.43
CA LEU A 148 11.33 -2.97 -3.22
C LEU A 148 12.83 -2.62 -3.34
N VAL A 149 13.33 -2.45 -4.55
CA VAL A 149 14.70 -1.99 -4.83
C VAL A 149 14.80 -0.47 -4.57
N PRO A 150 15.90 0.01 -3.96
CA PRO A 150 17.07 -0.74 -3.47
C PRO A 150 16.90 -1.33 -2.07
N GLU A 151 15.81 -1.05 -1.37
CA GLU A 151 15.70 -1.37 0.06
C GLU A 151 15.85 -2.87 0.37
N THR A 152 15.52 -3.73 -0.58
CA THR A 152 15.64 -5.20 -0.48
C THR A 152 17.06 -5.73 -0.51
N PHE A 153 18.04 -4.92 -0.92
CA PHE A 153 19.45 -5.30 -0.96
C PHE A 153 20.17 -5.12 0.38
N TYR A 154 19.49 -4.53 1.37
CA TYR A 154 20.04 -4.29 2.71
C TYR A 154 21.38 -3.53 2.78
N LEU A 155 21.81 -2.92 1.67
CA LEU A 155 22.99 -2.06 1.61
C LEU A 155 22.92 -0.93 2.65
N PRO A 156 24.06 -0.60 3.29
CA PRO A 156 24.17 0.56 4.15
C PRO A 156 24.16 1.83 3.28
N HIS A 157 23.14 2.66 3.45
CA HIS A 157 22.98 3.95 2.75
C HIS A 157 23.31 5.11 3.69
N GLU A 158 24.50 5.07 4.27
CA GLU A 158 24.93 5.99 5.36
C GLU A 158 25.59 7.27 4.85
N ALA A 159 26.09 7.26 3.61
CA ALA A 159 26.69 8.39 2.92
C ALA A 159 26.05 8.59 1.54
N ALA A 160 26.35 9.72 0.88
CA ALA A 160 25.87 9.97 -0.48
C ALA A 160 26.44 8.96 -1.49
N LEU A 161 27.74 8.66 -1.38
CA LEU A 161 28.47 7.67 -2.15
C LEU A 161 29.30 6.80 -1.19
N ALA A 162 29.16 5.49 -1.30
CA ALA A 162 29.94 4.51 -0.54
C ALA A 162 30.94 3.72 -1.42
N MET A 163 31.04 4.10 -2.71
CA MET A 163 31.94 3.50 -3.69
C MET A 163 33.02 4.51 -4.09
N GLU A 164 34.10 4.03 -4.68
CA GLU A 164 35.14 4.89 -5.26
C GLU A 164 34.72 5.30 -6.68
N ILE A 165 35.03 6.54 -7.07
CA ILE A 165 34.80 6.99 -8.44
C ILE A 165 36.07 6.66 -9.24
N ASP A 166 35.90 5.95 -10.34
CA ASP A 166 36.95 5.77 -11.33
C ASP A 166 36.93 6.98 -12.28
N GLU A 167 37.73 7.99 -11.97
CA GLU A 167 37.81 9.23 -12.75
C GLU A 167 38.40 9.00 -14.16
N GLU A 168 39.22 7.97 -14.36
CA GLU A 168 39.83 7.65 -15.65
C GLU A 168 38.79 7.12 -16.65
N HIS A 169 37.88 6.27 -16.17
CA HIS A 169 36.82 5.68 -17.00
C HIS A 169 35.50 6.46 -16.96
N SER A 170 35.39 7.47 -16.10
CA SER A 170 34.26 8.40 -16.07
C SER A 170 34.41 9.53 -17.08
N ASN A 171 33.28 10.11 -17.51
CA ASN A 171 33.35 11.39 -18.22
C ASN A 171 33.72 12.53 -17.27
N GLN A 172 34.23 13.64 -17.80
CA GLN A 172 34.58 14.79 -16.97
C GLN A 172 33.34 15.38 -16.28
N PHE A 173 33.44 15.58 -14.98
CA PHE A 173 32.35 16.13 -14.16
C PHE A 173 32.87 17.06 -13.07
N HIS A 174 31.96 17.84 -12.49
CA HIS A 174 32.13 18.52 -11.23
C HIS A 174 31.33 17.81 -10.14
N LEU A 175 32.00 17.45 -9.05
CA LEU A 175 31.34 16.96 -7.84
C LEU A 175 30.97 18.15 -6.96
N LEU A 176 29.69 18.30 -6.70
CA LEU A 176 29.12 19.44 -5.99
C LEU A 176 28.39 18.97 -4.73
N GLU A 177 28.35 19.83 -3.71
CA GLU A 177 27.38 19.67 -2.63
C GLU A 177 25.97 19.99 -3.17
N GLY A 178 25.02 19.09 -2.90
CA GLY A 178 23.64 19.25 -3.31
C GLY A 178 22.73 19.76 -2.19
N GLU A 179 21.43 19.73 -2.47
CA GLU A 179 20.40 20.09 -1.49
C GLU A 179 20.27 19.06 -0.36
N GLU A 180 19.46 19.37 0.66
CA GLU A 180 19.16 18.42 1.71
C GLU A 180 18.18 17.34 1.23
N ILE A 181 18.45 16.08 1.56
CA ILE A 181 17.45 15.01 1.51
C ILE A 181 16.96 14.69 2.93
N THR A 182 15.68 14.33 3.03
CA THR A 182 15.11 13.87 4.30
C THR A 182 15.20 12.36 4.39
N LEU A 183 15.82 11.86 5.45
CA LEU A 183 15.89 10.45 5.80
C LEU A 183 14.98 10.14 6.98
N LYS A 184 14.52 8.90 7.02
CA LYS A 184 13.77 8.33 8.14
C LYS A 184 14.35 6.97 8.48
N LYS A 185 14.48 6.70 9.78
CA LYS A 185 14.93 5.39 10.26
C LYS A 185 13.85 4.33 10.13
N CYS A 186 14.22 3.14 9.66
CA CYS A 186 13.36 1.97 9.70
C CYS A 186 13.33 1.38 11.10
N SER A 187 12.14 1.14 11.65
CA SER A 187 12.02 0.55 12.99
C SER A 187 12.57 -0.88 13.07
N TYR A 188 12.64 -1.61 11.95
CA TYR A 188 13.09 -3.00 11.88
C TYR A 188 14.59 -3.11 11.60
N CYS A 189 15.04 -2.66 10.43
CA CYS A 189 16.44 -2.82 10.04
C CYS A 189 17.36 -1.69 10.52
N GLY A 190 16.82 -0.65 11.18
CA GLY A 190 17.62 0.47 11.71
C GLY A 190 18.20 1.42 10.66
N ARG A 191 18.19 1.07 9.36
CA ARG A 191 18.71 1.92 8.29
C ARG A 191 17.98 3.25 8.20
N LEU A 192 18.75 4.33 8.00
CA LEU A 192 18.25 5.63 7.58
C LEU A 192 18.02 5.62 6.07
N LEU A 193 16.78 5.81 5.65
CA LEU A 193 16.39 5.70 4.23
C LEU A 193 15.61 6.94 3.78
N PRO A 194 15.75 7.35 2.50
CA PRO A 194 15.05 8.52 1.97
C PRO A 194 13.53 8.48 2.08
N VAL A 195 12.97 9.63 2.43
CA VAL A 195 11.53 9.92 2.35
C VAL A 195 11.31 11.19 1.54
N ASN A 196 10.20 11.22 0.78
CA ASN A 196 9.79 12.39 0.03
C ASN A 196 8.65 13.08 0.78
N MET A 197 8.89 14.32 1.24
CA MET A 197 7.94 15.06 2.04
C MET A 197 6.84 15.73 1.19
N GLN A 198 7.12 15.97 -0.09
CA GLN A 198 6.20 16.55 -1.06
C GLN A 198 5.30 15.48 -1.70
N ARG A 199 5.85 14.28 -1.93
CA ARG A 199 5.17 13.12 -2.51
C ARG A 199 5.26 11.92 -1.59
N LEU A 200 4.48 11.96 -0.51
CA LEU A 200 4.43 10.91 0.50
C LEU A 200 4.27 9.52 -0.13
N GLY A 201 5.09 8.58 0.32
CA GLY A 201 5.02 7.20 -0.15
C GLY A 201 5.78 6.92 -1.44
N SER A 202 6.47 7.87 -2.08
CA SER A 202 7.17 7.62 -3.35
C SER A 202 8.52 6.90 -3.21
N LEU A 203 9.17 7.00 -2.04
CA LEU A 203 10.50 6.42 -1.75
C LEU A 203 10.40 5.23 -0.80
N SER A 204 11.27 5.14 0.21
CA SER A 204 11.53 3.91 0.96
C SER A 204 10.46 3.48 1.96
N PHE A 205 9.47 4.32 2.20
CA PHE A 205 8.36 4.07 3.14
C PHE A 205 7.02 4.30 2.46
N HIS A 206 5.98 3.55 2.84
CA HIS A 206 4.62 3.86 2.41
C HIS A 206 4.01 5.00 3.23
N LYS A 207 3.06 5.72 2.62
CA LYS A 207 2.25 6.75 3.29
C LYS A 207 1.37 6.15 4.39
N HIS A 208 1.32 6.80 5.54
CA HIS A 208 0.46 6.43 6.66
C HIS A 208 0.10 7.65 7.52
N ASN A 209 -1.09 8.22 7.30
CA ASN A 209 -1.52 9.50 7.88
C ASN A 209 -1.58 9.54 9.42
N ALA A 210 -1.70 8.39 10.09
CA ALA A 210 -1.75 8.36 11.55
C ALA A 210 -0.35 8.39 12.23
N LYS A 211 0.73 8.46 11.45
CA LYS A 211 2.11 8.54 11.96
C LYS A 211 2.59 9.98 11.93
N LEU A 212 3.46 10.37 12.87
CA LEU A 212 3.98 11.73 12.99
C LEU A 212 4.66 12.19 11.70
N THR A 213 5.43 11.30 11.07
CA THR A 213 6.11 11.59 9.80
C THR A 213 5.23 11.39 8.57
N ASN A 214 3.95 11.04 8.73
CA ASN A 214 3.05 10.55 7.67
C ASN A 214 3.57 9.33 6.88
N HIS A 215 4.58 8.63 7.42
CA HIS A 215 5.17 7.43 6.83
C HIS A 215 5.12 6.26 7.81
N GLN A 216 5.03 5.04 7.29
CA GLN A 216 5.09 3.83 8.12
C GLN A 216 6.38 3.73 8.95
N ASN A 217 6.37 2.91 10.00
CA ASN A 217 7.53 2.71 10.87
C ASN A 217 8.63 1.91 10.15
N GLU A 218 8.20 0.94 9.36
CA GLU A 218 8.99 0.01 8.57
C GLU A 218 9.21 0.51 7.13
N CYS A 219 10.38 0.21 6.56
CA CYS A 219 10.63 0.45 5.14
C CYS A 219 9.89 -0.60 4.28
N ARG A 220 9.80 -0.35 2.98
CA ARG A 220 9.11 -1.25 2.02
C ARG A 220 9.64 -2.68 2.05
N SER A 221 10.97 -2.85 2.08
CA SER A 221 11.62 -4.15 2.17
C SER A 221 11.27 -4.88 3.47
N CYS A 222 11.47 -4.27 4.64
CA CYS A 222 11.12 -4.93 5.91
C CYS A 222 9.61 -5.19 6.02
N LYS A 223 8.77 -4.28 5.50
CA LYS A 223 7.33 -4.53 5.42
C LYS A 223 7.03 -5.75 4.58
N LYS A 224 7.68 -5.94 3.43
CA LYS A 224 7.45 -7.11 2.57
C LYS A 224 8.00 -8.38 3.23
N TRP A 225 9.28 -8.39 3.57
CA TRP A 225 10.00 -9.61 3.91
C TRP A 225 9.84 -10.03 5.37
N ARG A 226 9.91 -9.08 6.31
CA ARG A 226 9.88 -9.39 7.75
C ARG A 226 8.49 -9.32 8.35
N ILE A 227 7.63 -8.45 7.82
CA ILE A 227 6.26 -8.34 8.28
C ILE A 227 5.35 -9.16 7.39
N ASN A 228 5.12 -8.75 6.15
CA ASN A 228 4.12 -9.36 5.31
C ASN A 228 4.44 -10.82 4.97
N ASN A 229 5.68 -11.23 4.73
CA ASN A 229 5.95 -12.65 4.44
C ASN A 229 5.91 -13.54 5.68
N ASN A 230 6.06 -13.00 6.90
CA ASN A 230 5.86 -13.76 8.13
C ASN A 230 4.38 -13.75 8.53
N PHE A 231 3.75 -12.58 8.50
CA PHE A 231 2.37 -12.40 8.88
C PHE A 231 1.37 -12.74 7.79
N ASN A 232 1.65 -12.71 6.48
CA ASN A 232 0.67 -13.08 5.45
C ASN A 232 0.43 -14.59 5.34
N PRO A 233 1.42 -15.46 5.59
CA PRO A 233 1.16 -16.90 5.75
C PRO A 233 0.53 -17.25 7.09
N LEU A 234 0.85 -16.50 8.16
CA LEU A 234 0.23 -16.65 9.49
C LEU A 234 -1.13 -15.92 9.61
N ARG A 235 -1.41 -14.99 8.70
CA ARG A 235 -2.76 -14.51 8.40
C ARG A 235 -3.39 -15.64 7.65
N THR A 236 -4.35 -16.32 8.27
CA THR A 236 -5.19 -17.22 7.50
C THR A 236 -5.78 -16.43 6.33
N THR A 237 -6.03 -17.13 5.22
CA THR A 237 -6.83 -16.66 4.10
C THR A 237 -8.06 -15.89 4.61
N ASP A 238 -8.60 -16.30 5.76
CA ASP A 238 -9.71 -15.71 6.49
C ASP A 238 -9.52 -14.27 7.00
N GLN A 239 -8.33 -13.72 7.23
CA GLN A 239 -8.24 -12.29 7.63
C GLN A 239 -8.35 -11.32 6.44
N LEU A 240 -7.86 -11.75 5.26
CA LEU A 240 -8.11 -11.06 3.99
C LEU A 240 -9.50 -11.40 3.44
N HIS A 241 -9.98 -12.62 3.70
CA HIS A 241 -11.36 -13.03 3.47
C HIS A 241 -12.28 -12.18 4.34
N GLU A 242 -12.15 -12.09 5.67
CA GLU A 242 -13.04 -11.39 6.60
C GLU A 242 -13.42 -9.97 6.18
N SER A 243 -12.47 -9.13 5.75
CA SER A 243 -12.82 -7.78 5.28
C SER A 243 -13.62 -7.81 3.97
N SER A 244 -13.29 -8.77 3.10
CA SER A 244 -13.99 -9.02 1.84
C SER A 244 -15.27 -9.87 2.00
N VAL A 245 -15.39 -10.70 3.03
CA VAL A 245 -16.50 -11.58 3.44
C VAL A 245 -17.53 -10.74 4.15
N ILE A 246 -17.16 -9.95 5.16
CA ILE A 246 -18.09 -9.00 5.81
C ILE A 246 -18.69 -8.07 4.75
N THR A 247 -17.88 -7.60 3.79
CA THR A 247 -18.39 -6.79 2.69
C THR A 247 -19.25 -7.63 1.74
N ARG A 248 -18.80 -8.80 1.28
CA ARG A 248 -19.51 -9.67 0.31
C ARG A 248 -20.80 -10.25 0.87
N GLU A 249 -20.81 -10.72 2.10
CA GLU A 249 -22.00 -11.17 2.82
C GLU A 249 -22.98 -10.03 3.01
N ARG A 250 -22.54 -8.84 3.45
CA ARG A 250 -23.45 -7.68 3.48
C ARG A 250 -24.04 -7.40 2.12
N LYS A 251 -23.25 -7.50 1.04
CA LYS A 251 -23.77 -7.33 -0.33
C LYS A 251 -24.81 -8.40 -0.68
N ILE A 252 -24.57 -9.66 -0.35
CA ILE A 252 -25.51 -10.77 -0.58
C ILE A 252 -26.78 -10.58 0.25
N PHE A 253 -26.65 -10.33 1.55
CA PHE A 253 -27.80 -10.21 2.45
C PHE A 253 -28.60 -8.93 2.23
N LEU A 254 -27.97 -7.84 1.78
CA LEU A 254 -28.67 -6.62 1.33
C LEU A 254 -29.14 -6.72 -0.13
N ARG A 255 -29.09 -7.92 -0.71
CA ARG A 255 -29.66 -8.28 -2.01
C ARG A 255 -29.08 -7.50 -3.19
N GLU A 256 -27.80 -7.13 -3.12
CA GLU A 256 -27.14 -6.45 -4.23
C GLU A 256 -27.15 -7.25 -5.54
N PRO A 257 -26.89 -8.58 -5.55
CA PRO A 257 -26.98 -9.37 -6.77
C PRO A 257 -28.36 -9.27 -7.43
N GLU A 258 -29.44 -9.36 -6.65
CA GLU A 258 -30.83 -9.26 -7.10
C GLU A 258 -31.15 -7.85 -7.59
N ILE A 259 -30.68 -6.81 -6.89
CA ILE A 259 -30.84 -5.42 -7.33
C ILE A 259 -30.12 -5.20 -8.66
N LEU A 260 -28.87 -5.65 -8.79
CA LEU A 260 -28.07 -5.53 -10.01
C LEU A 260 -28.68 -6.30 -11.17
N GLN A 261 -29.17 -7.51 -10.92
CA GLN A 261 -29.86 -8.33 -11.90
C GLN A 261 -31.17 -7.67 -12.35
N GLY A 262 -32.01 -7.21 -11.42
CA GLY A 262 -33.25 -6.51 -11.74
C GLY A 262 -33.02 -5.19 -12.48
N ILE A 263 -31.91 -4.49 -12.24
CA ILE A 263 -31.51 -3.33 -13.04
C ILE A 263 -31.13 -3.75 -14.46
N LYS A 264 -30.31 -4.80 -14.61
CA LYS A 264 -29.89 -5.31 -15.92
C LYS A 264 -31.08 -5.80 -16.75
N GLU A 265 -32.03 -6.50 -16.14
CA GLU A 265 -33.26 -6.99 -16.78
C GLU A 265 -34.17 -5.84 -17.22
N ARG A 266 -34.34 -4.79 -16.40
CA ARG A 266 -35.19 -3.64 -16.75
C ARG A 266 -34.62 -2.76 -17.86
N THR A 267 -33.29 -2.64 -17.94
CA THR A 267 -32.63 -1.61 -18.78
C THR A 267 -31.80 -2.19 -19.94
N GLY A 268 -31.58 -3.51 -19.97
CA GLY A 268 -30.73 -4.18 -20.95
C GLY A 268 -29.21 -4.00 -20.74
N ALA A 269 -28.78 -3.05 -19.90
CA ALA A 269 -27.37 -2.76 -19.62
C ALA A 269 -27.03 -2.93 -18.13
N GLY A 270 -25.78 -3.29 -17.81
CA GLY A 270 -25.36 -3.41 -16.40
C GLY A 270 -25.31 -2.05 -15.69
N LEU A 271 -25.52 -2.03 -14.37
CA LEU A 271 -25.45 -0.79 -13.57
C LEU A 271 -24.13 -0.04 -13.79
N LYS A 272 -23.00 -0.78 -13.90
CA LYS A 272 -21.67 -0.18 -14.11
C LYS A 272 -21.59 0.68 -15.36
N SER A 273 -22.10 0.21 -16.49
CA SER A 273 -22.09 0.97 -17.74
C SER A 273 -23.07 2.15 -17.70
N GLN A 274 -24.23 1.97 -17.08
CA GLN A 274 -25.22 3.06 -16.94
C GLN A 274 -24.68 4.21 -16.10
N ILE A 275 -24.07 3.92 -14.96
CA ILE A 275 -23.47 4.92 -14.09
C ILE A 275 -22.25 5.56 -14.76
N TRP A 276 -21.42 4.78 -15.45
CA TRP A 276 -20.29 5.32 -16.20
C TRP A 276 -20.73 6.36 -17.24
N GLU A 277 -21.77 6.08 -18.02
CA GLU A 277 -22.30 7.04 -19.00
C GLU A 277 -22.98 8.24 -18.32
N ARG A 278 -23.73 8.02 -17.23
CA ARG A 278 -24.42 9.09 -16.50
C ARG A 278 -23.46 10.14 -15.92
N PHE A 279 -22.27 9.72 -15.52
CA PHE A 279 -21.22 10.59 -15.02
C PHE A 279 -20.25 11.05 -16.14
N GLU A 280 -20.71 11.04 -17.39
CA GLU A 280 -19.94 11.47 -18.57
C GLU A 280 -18.56 10.79 -18.68
N ARG A 281 -18.48 9.54 -18.23
CA ARG A 281 -17.26 8.73 -18.25
C ARG A 281 -16.13 9.32 -17.42
N LYS A 282 -16.45 10.13 -16.40
CA LYS A 282 -15.48 10.79 -15.51
C LYS A 282 -15.66 10.32 -14.07
N CYS A 283 -14.57 10.37 -13.31
CA CYS A 283 -14.63 10.29 -11.86
C CYS A 283 -15.37 11.53 -11.33
N PHE A 284 -16.40 11.34 -10.52
CA PHE A 284 -17.17 12.46 -9.97
C PHE A 284 -16.30 13.41 -9.13
N TYR A 285 -15.37 12.88 -8.34
CA TYR A 285 -14.59 13.69 -7.41
C TYR A 285 -13.53 14.57 -8.10
N CYS A 286 -12.79 14.00 -9.05
CA CYS A 286 -11.62 14.67 -9.66
C CYS A 286 -11.76 14.95 -11.16
N SER A 287 -12.93 14.67 -11.74
CA SER A 287 -13.24 14.86 -13.17
C SER A 287 -12.34 14.11 -14.15
N LYS A 288 -11.45 13.23 -13.67
CA LYS A 288 -10.58 12.39 -14.50
C LYS A 288 -11.43 11.49 -15.39
N VAL A 289 -11.16 11.50 -16.70
CA VAL A 289 -11.78 10.57 -17.66
C VAL A 289 -11.36 9.14 -17.33
N LEU A 290 -12.34 8.23 -17.30
CA LEU A 290 -12.18 6.82 -16.95
C LEU A 290 -12.63 5.94 -18.12
N LYS A 291 -11.89 4.86 -18.38
CA LYS A 291 -12.42 3.73 -19.14
C LYS A 291 -13.37 2.93 -18.26
N LEU A 292 -14.29 2.18 -18.86
CA LEU A 292 -15.25 1.36 -18.11
C LEU A 292 -14.59 0.36 -17.15
N GLU A 293 -13.42 -0.17 -17.51
CA GLU A 293 -12.61 -1.07 -16.67
C GLU A 293 -12.09 -0.37 -15.40
N ASP A 294 -11.74 0.91 -15.49
CA ASP A 294 -11.17 1.72 -14.40
C ASP A 294 -12.22 2.22 -13.40
N VAL A 295 -13.52 2.14 -13.75
CA VAL A 295 -14.61 2.62 -12.91
C VAL A 295 -14.77 1.75 -11.68
N GLN A 296 -14.83 2.40 -10.52
CA GLN A 296 -15.33 1.83 -9.28
C GLN A 296 -16.75 2.37 -9.03
N LEU A 297 -17.70 1.46 -8.85
CA LEU A 297 -19.04 1.81 -8.39
C LEU A 297 -19.02 2.02 -6.89
N ASP A 298 -19.26 3.26 -6.49
CA ASP A 298 -19.34 3.64 -5.09
C ASP A 298 -20.80 3.65 -4.62
N HIS A 299 -21.01 3.11 -3.42
CA HIS A 299 -22.23 3.28 -2.65
C HIS A 299 -22.34 4.73 -2.20
N THR A 300 -23.10 5.55 -2.95
CA THR A 300 -23.32 6.96 -2.62
C THR A 300 -23.70 7.14 -1.16
N ARG A 301 -24.67 6.34 -0.69
CA ARG A 301 -24.95 6.13 0.73
C ARG A 301 -24.27 4.84 1.18
N PRO A 302 -23.52 4.79 2.30
CA PRO A 302 -22.57 3.70 2.52
C PRO A 302 -23.23 2.36 2.91
N LEU A 303 -22.73 1.27 2.34
CA LEU A 303 -23.14 -0.12 2.66
C LEU A 303 -23.07 -0.44 4.16
N ALA A 304 -22.09 0.12 4.87
CA ALA A 304 -21.94 -0.08 6.31
C ALA A 304 -23.15 0.41 7.12
N TYR A 305 -23.97 1.30 6.56
CA TYR A 305 -25.20 1.85 7.14
C TYR A 305 -26.45 1.31 6.42
N LEU A 306 -26.37 0.07 5.92
CA LEU A 306 -27.46 -0.71 5.33
C LEU A 306 -27.95 -0.23 3.96
N TRP A 307 -27.15 0.57 3.24
CA TRP A 307 -27.46 1.04 1.89
C TRP A 307 -26.79 0.15 0.83
N PRO A 308 -27.49 -0.83 0.24
CA PRO A 308 -26.95 -1.63 -0.87
C PRO A 308 -26.65 -0.75 -2.09
N ILE A 309 -25.86 -1.29 -3.01
CA ILE A 309 -25.65 -0.65 -4.31
C ILE A 309 -26.98 -0.58 -5.06
N ASP A 310 -27.30 0.58 -5.61
CA ASP A 310 -28.54 0.86 -6.31
C ASP A 310 -28.30 1.80 -7.50
N GLU A 311 -29.37 2.22 -8.16
CA GLU A 311 -29.33 3.15 -9.30
C GLU A 311 -28.79 4.55 -8.95
N HIS A 312 -28.60 4.86 -7.67
CA HIS A 312 -28.04 6.11 -7.19
C HIS A 312 -26.52 6.03 -6.95
N ALA A 313 -25.86 4.93 -7.32
CA ALA A 313 -24.41 4.77 -7.18
C ALA A 313 -23.59 5.90 -7.85
N THR A 314 -22.39 6.14 -7.33
CA THR A 314 -21.48 7.18 -7.84
C THR A 314 -20.33 6.57 -8.65
N CYS A 315 -19.97 7.22 -9.76
CA CYS A 315 -18.80 6.86 -10.56
C CYS A 315 -17.51 7.44 -9.95
N LEU A 316 -16.61 6.60 -9.42
CA LEU A 316 -15.31 7.04 -8.88
C LEU A 316 -14.14 6.28 -9.50
N CYS A 317 -12.96 6.91 -9.51
CA CYS A 317 -11.71 6.19 -9.76
C CYS A 317 -11.26 5.42 -8.51
N ALA A 318 -10.35 4.46 -8.67
CA ALA A 318 -9.82 3.66 -7.57
C ALA A 318 -9.27 4.48 -6.40
N GLU A 319 -8.60 5.60 -6.67
CA GLU A 319 -8.06 6.47 -5.63
C GLU A 319 -9.16 7.08 -4.76
N HIS A 320 -10.15 7.75 -5.36
CA HIS A 320 -11.21 8.44 -4.60
C HIS A 320 -12.19 7.47 -3.95
N ASN A 321 -12.49 6.33 -4.60
CA ASN A 321 -13.29 5.26 -3.99
C ASN A 321 -12.63 4.75 -2.69
N ASN A 322 -11.31 4.53 -2.73
CA ASN A 322 -10.53 4.11 -1.56
C ASN A 322 -10.40 5.20 -0.48
N GLN A 323 -10.55 6.47 -0.83
CA GLN A 323 -10.58 7.58 0.13
C GLN A 323 -11.96 7.76 0.78
N LYS A 324 -13.05 7.56 0.03
CA LYS A 324 -14.43 7.68 0.52
C LYS A 324 -14.78 6.57 1.50
N LYS A 325 -14.48 5.30 1.17
CA LYS A 325 -14.77 4.13 2.03
C LYS A 325 -16.22 4.12 2.53
N GLN A 326 -16.41 4.13 3.85
CA GLN A 326 -17.71 4.05 4.53
C GLN A 326 -18.27 5.43 4.93
N LYS A 327 -17.65 6.52 4.46
CA LYS A 327 -18.08 7.90 4.78
C LYS A 327 -19.37 8.24 4.05
N PHE A 328 -20.25 8.97 4.73
CA PHE A 328 -21.39 9.62 4.07
C PHE A 328 -20.92 10.72 3.12
N PRO A 329 -21.71 11.08 2.10
CA PRO A 329 -21.36 12.14 1.15
C PRO A 329 -20.88 13.43 1.82
N VAL A 330 -21.54 13.88 2.88
CA VAL A 330 -21.22 15.12 3.62
C VAL A 330 -19.86 15.12 4.32
N GLU A 331 -19.25 13.96 4.47
CA GLU A 331 -17.95 13.79 5.12
C GLU A 331 -16.81 13.71 4.09
N PHE A 332 -17.14 13.70 2.80
CA PHE A 332 -16.19 13.47 1.72
C PHE A 332 -16.25 14.53 0.61
N TYR A 333 -17.43 14.99 0.22
CA TYR A 333 -17.62 15.98 -0.84
C TYR A 333 -17.82 17.40 -0.28
N SER A 334 -17.44 18.41 -1.05
CA SER A 334 -17.76 19.82 -0.77
C SER A 334 -19.27 20.09 -0.96
N ASP A 335 -19.80 21.20 -0.42
CA ASP A 335 -21.23 21.53 -0.61
C ASP A 335 -21.63 21.67 -2.08
N GLU A 336 -20.75 22.26 -2.88
CA GLU A 336 -20.91 22.40 -4.33
C GLU A 336 -21.00 21.02 -5.01
N GLN A 337 -20.08 20.12 -4.68
CA GLN A 337 -20.12 18.74 -5.15
C GLN A 337 -21.39 18.02 -4.67
N LEU A 338 -21.88 18.24 -3.45
CA LEU A 338 -23.12 17.61 -2.99
C LEU A 338 -24.34 18.06 -3.81
N ARG A 339 -24.38 19.35 -4.19
CA ARG A 339 -25.44 19.90 -5.05
C ARG A 339 -25.35 19.31 -6.46
N GLU A 340 -24.15 19.20 -7.00
CA GLU A 340 -23.92 18.58 -8.31
C GLU A 340 -24.31 17.09 -8.28
N LEU A 341 -23.83 16.34 -7.29
CA LEU A 341 -24.14 14.93 -7.11
C LEU A 341 -25.65 14.69 -7.04
N SER A 342 -26.40 15.57 -6.38
CA SER A 342 -27.86 15.48 -6.28
C SER A 342 -28.57 15.51 -7.63
N LYS A 343 -28.04 16.28 -8.59
CA LYS A 343 -28.60 16.39 -9.93
C LYS A 343 -28.33 15.13 -10.76
N ILE A 344 -27.18 14.49 -10.53
CA ILE A 344 -26.71 13.35 -11.34
C ILE A 344 -27.23 12.02 -10.79
N CYS A 345 -27.10 11.77 -9.48
CA CYS A 345 -27.40 10.46 -8.91
C CYS A 345 -28.91 10.22 -8.65
N GLY A 346 -29.75 11.24 -8.75
CA GLY A 346 -31.20 11.14 -8.55
C GLY A 346 -31.65 11.13 -7.08
N LEU A 347 -30.75 11.46 -6.14
CA LEU A 347 -31.10 11.73 -4.74
C LEU A 347 -31.21 13.24 -4.52
N SER A 348 -32.20 13.67 -3.73
CA SER A 348 -32.31 15.09 -3.38
C SER A 348 -31.10 15.53 -2.56
N TYR A 349 -30.76 16.82 -2.63
CA TYR A 349 -29.67 17.39 -1.86
C TYR A 349 -29.85 17.17 -0.34
N GLU A 350 -31.09 17.20 0.16
CA GLU A 350 -31.38 16.84 1.55
C GLU A 350 -31.09 15.37 1.87
N GLN A 351 -31.44 14.45 0.95
CA GLN A 351 -31.19 13.02 1.14
C GLN A 351 -29.68 12.70 1.15
N ILE A 352 -28.91 13.30 0.25
CA ILE A 352 -27.45 13.14 0.19
C ILE A 352 -26.80 13.66 1.48
N ARG A 353 -27.38 14.69 2.10
CA ARG A 353 -26.84 15.28 3.32
C ARG A 353 -27.09 14.50 4.60
N LYS A 354 -28.08 13.60 4.60
CA LYS A 354 -28.48 12.87 5.79
C LYS A 354 -27.52 11.72 6.09
N LYS A 355 -27.08 11.66 7.35
CA LYS A 355 -26.37 10.51 7.92
C LYS A 355 -27.40 9.59 8.59
N GLU A 356 -28.04 8.74 7.80
CA GLU A 356 -29.07 7.83 8.31
C GLU A 356 -28.85 6.39 7.86
N LEU A 357 -29.37 5.46 8.67
CA LEU A 357 -29.49 4.05 8.30
C LEU A 357 -30.58 3.89 7.24
N ASN A 358 -30.41 2.92 6.34
CA ASN A 358 -31.52 2.49 5.51
C ASN A 358 -32.62 1.88 6.38
N LYS A 359 -33.75 2.60 6.49
CA LYS A 359 -34.86 2.23 7.37
C LYS A 359 -35.53 0.93 6.93
N VAL A 360 -35.62 0.68 5.63
CA VAL A 360 -36.26 -0.52 5.07
C VAL A 360 -35.44 -1.76 5.46
N GLU A 361 -34.13 -1.71 5.23
CA GLU A 361 -33.23 -2.82 5.56
C GLU A 361 -33.08 -3.00 7.07
N LEU A 362 -33.08 -1.92 7.85
CA LEU A 362 -33.11 -2.00 9.31
C LEU A 362 -34.39 -2.70 9.81
N GLN A 363 -35.56 -2.31 9.31
CA GLN A 363 -36.83 -2.94 9.67
C GLN A 363 -36.86 -4.42 9.30
N ARG A 364 -36.32 -4.78 8.13
CA ARG A 364 -36.19 -6.18 7.71
C ARG A 364 -35.34 -6.98 8.69
N ILE A 365 -34.19 -6.44 9.11
CA ILE A 365 -33.32 -7.07 10.10
C ILE A 365 -34.05 -7.24 11.43
N LEU A 366 -34.70 -6.19 11.93
CA LEU A 366 -35.40 -6.24 13.21
C LEU A 366 -36.61 -7.18 13.21
N SER A 367 -37.28 -7.37 12.08
CA SER A 367 -38.46 -8.23 11.98
C SER A 367 -38.14 -9.72 11.92
N ASN A 368 -36.88 -10.08 11.71
CA ASN A 368 -36.43 -11.48 11.64
C ASN A 368 -35.01 -11.62 12.23
N LEU A 369 -34.79 -10.97 13.37
CA LEU A 369 -33.47 -10.82 13.97
C LEU A 369 -32.80 -12.17 14.29
N PRO A 370 -33.50 -13.20 14.81
CA PRO A 370 -32.89 -14.51 15.06
C PRO A 370 -32.37 -15.18 13.80
N SER A 371 -33.11 -15.11 12.70
CA SER A 371 -32.67 -15.69 11.43
C SER A 371 -31.41 -15.02 10.90
N PHE A 372 -31.31 -13.68 11.01
CA PHE A 372 -30.09 -12.97 10.64
C PHE A 372 -28.91 -13.31 11.56
N ALA A 373 -29.15 -13.46 12.87
CA ALA A 373 -28.11 -13.85 13.81
C ALA A 373 -27.54 -15.26 13.52
N GLN A 374 -28.37 -16.19 13.07
CA GLN A 374 -27.95 -17.55 12.71
C GLN A 374 -27.23 -17.60 11.36
N GLN A 375 -27.76 -16.88 10.34
CA GLN A 375 -27.28 -16.93 8.97
C GLN A 375 -26.02 -16.09 8.72
N TRP A 376 -25.82 -15.02 9.49
CA TRP A 376 -24.66 -14.15 9.32
C TRP A 376 -23.44 -14.74 9.99
N GLU A 377 -22.26 -14.50 9.41
CA GLU A 377 -21.04 -14.69 10.16
C GLU A 377 -21.09 -13.83 11.43
N PRO A 378 -20.71 -14.37 12.61
CA PRO A 378 -20.87 -13.66 13.87
C PRO A 378 -20.18 -12.29 13.86
N ARG A 379 -19.04 -12.17 13.15
CA ARG A 379 -18.32 -10.91 12.97
C ARG A 379 -19.05 -9.92 12.05
N THR A 380 -19.74 -10.40 11.02
CA THR A 380 -20.61 -9.58 10.16
C THR A 380 -21.76 -9.01 10.98
N PHE A 381 -22.39 -9.83 11.83
CA PHE A 381 -23.43 -9.39 12.77
C PHE A 381 -22.90 -8.34 13.74
N ALA A 382 -21.78 -8.61 14.42
CA ALA A 382 -21.16 -7.67 15.35
C ALA A 382 -20.80 -6.33 14.70
N ALA A 383 -20.22 -6.37 13.49
CA ALA A 383 -19.87 -5.17 12.75
C ALA A 383 -21.10 -4.35 12.36
N THR A 384 -22.23 -5.01 12.07
CA THR A 384 -23.49 -4.35 11.68
C THR A 384 -24.21 -3.79 12.90
N ALA A 385 -24.30 -4.55 13.99
CA ALA A 385 -24.84 -4.09 15.26
C ALA A 385 -24.13 -2.82 15.74
N ARG A 386 -22.79 -2.80 15.68
CA ARG A 386 -22.00 -1.60 16.00
C ARG A 386 -22.38 -0.41 15.11
N LYS A 387 -22.49 -0.59 13.79
CA LYS A 387 -22.81 0.50 12.87
C LYS A 387 -24.23 1.04 13.05
N ILE A 388 -25.19 0.18 13.40
CA ILE A 388 -26.53 0.59 13.79
C ILE A 388 -26.46 1.43 15.07
N SER A 389 -25.75 0.95 16.11
CA SER A 389 -25.62 1.67 17.38
C SER A 389 -24.93 3.03 17.25
N GLU A 390 -24.05 3.23 16.27
CA GLU A 390 -23.38 4.51 16.01
C GLU A 390 -24.37 5.63 15.65
N LEU A 391 -25.44 5.32 14.91
CA LEU A 391 -26.47 6.29 14.52
C LEU A 391 -27.78 6.17 15.31
N ARG A 392 -28.02 5.01 15.91
CA ARG A 392 -29.20 4.68 16.71
C ARG A 392 -28.81 3.92 17.96
N PRO A 393 -28.23 4.60 18.97
CA PRO A 393 -27.80 3.97 20.23
C PRO A 393 -28.95 3.32 21.01
N ASP A 394 -30.19 3.75 20.74
CA ASP A 394 -31.41 3.21 21.28
C ASP A 394 -31.75 1.80 20.75
N ILE A 395 -31.12 1.38 19.64
CA ILE A 395 -31.28 0.05 19.05
C ILE A 395 -30.05 -0.78 19.36
N ASN A 396 -30.16 -1.68 20.34
CA ASN A 396 -29.11 -2.66 20.64
C ASN A 396 -29.55 -4.04 20.14
N LEU A 397 -28.98 -4.50 19.02
CA LEU A 397 -29.32 -5.79 18.42
C LEU A 397 -29.04 -6.98 19.34
N TYR A 398 -28.02 -6.92 20.19
CA TYR A 398 -27.73 -8.02 21.11
C TYR A 398 -28.78 -8.15 22.19
N THR A 399 -29.18 -7.03 22.82
CA THR A 399 -30.24 -7.02 23.83
C THR A 399 -31.59 -7.41 23.25
N LEU A 400 -31.89 -6.97 22.02
CA LEU A 400 -33.10 -7.37 21.32
C LEU A 400 -33.10 -8.87 21.02
N LEU A 401 -31.99 -9.41 20.51
CA LEU A 401 -31.84 -10.83 20.21
C LEU A 401 -31.93 -11.67 21.48
N GLU A 402 -31.24 -11.30 22.56
CA GLU A 402 -31.30 -11.99 23.85
C GLU A 402 -32.73 -12.08 24.39
N LYS A 403 -33.51 -11.00 24.23
CA LYS A 403 -34.91 -10.98 24.66
C LYS A 403 -35.83 -11.81 23.75
N GLU A 404 -35.59 -11.79 22.45
CA GLU A 404 -36.43 -12.46 21.45
C GLU A 404 -36.14 -13.96 21.35
N ASN A 405 -34.87 -14.34 21.37
CA ASN A 405 -34.41 -15.72 21.30
C ASN A 405 -33.07 -15.89 22.06
N PRO A 406 -33.13 -16.20 23.38
CA PRO A 406 -31.95 -16.38 24.21
C PRO A 406 -30.99 -17.45 23.71
N ASP A 407 -31.49 -18.54 23.13
CA ASP A 407 -30.66 -19.65 22.66
C ASP A 407 -29.79 -19.24 21.48
N VAL A 408 -30.39 -18.57 20.48
CA VAL A 408 -29.64 -18.02 19.34
C VAL A 408 -28.66 -16.94 19.77
N TYR A 409 -29.02 -16.15 20.78
CA TYR A 409 -28.10 -15.19 21.37
C TYR A 409 -26.87 -15.89 21.98
N GLN A 410 -27.07 -16.92 22.80
CA GLN A 410 -25.95 -17.64 23.40
C GLN A 410 -25.07 -18.29 22.33
N GLU A 411 -25.67 -18.96 21.35
CA GLU A 411 -24.95 -19.55 20.21
C GLU A 411 -24.10 -18.50 19.46
N LEU A 412 -24.66 -17.32 19.19
CA LEU A 412 -23.94 -16.22 18.56
C LEU A 412 -22.75 -15.75 19.42
N ILE A 413 -22.93 -15.63 20.74
CA ILE A 413 -21.88 -15.22 21.67
C ILE A 413 -20.79 -16.29 21.76
N GLU A 414 -21.15 -17.57 21.82
CA GLU A 414 -20.22 -18.70 21.81
C GLU A 414 -19.40 -18.69 20.52
N ARG A 415 -20.05 -18.61 19.35
CA ARG A 415 -19.37 -18.52 18.03
C ARG A 415 -18.50 -17.25 17.87
N LEU A 416 -18.82 -16.17 18.58
CA LEU A 416 -17.96 -14.97 18.65
C LEU A 416 -16.72 -15.19 19.51
N GLN A 417 -16.78 -16.08 20.50
CA GLN A 417 -15.71 -16.43 21.42
C GLN A 417 -14.85 -17.60 20.90
N GLU A 418 -15.43 -18.48 20.08
CA GLU A 418 -14.74 -19.57 19.40
C GLU A 418 -13.59 -19.01 18.55
N ARG A 419 -12.39 -19.44 18.89
CA ARG A 419 -11.23 -19.32 18.00
C ARG A 419 -11.41 -20.39 16.93
N PRO A 420 -11.19 -20.10 15.63
CA PRO A 420 -11.02 -21.18 14.67
C PRO A 420 -9.90 -22.08 15.18
N LEU A 421 -10.19 -23.39 15.31
CA LEU A 421 -9.19 -24.39 15.62
C LEU A 421 -8.06 -24.26 14.58
N SER A 422 -6.83 -24.18 15.06
CA SER A 422 -5.68 -24.34 14.18
C SER A 422 -5.78 -25.72 13.54
N VAL A 423 -5.92 -25.75 12.21
CA VAL A 423 -5.73 -26.98 11.45
C VAL A 423 -4.28 -27.43 11.71
N GLY A 424 -4.12 -28.44 12.56
CA GLY A 424 -2.81 -28.86 13.07
C GLY A 424 -2.83 -29.56 14.43
N GLU A 425 -3.96 -29.61 15.13
CA GLU A 425 -4.14 -30.47 16.31
C GLU A 425 -5.23 -31.51 16.04
N GLU A 426 -4.97 -32.42 15.11
CA GLU A 426 -5.56 -33.77 15.17
C GLU A 426 -4.43 -34.73 15.61
N GLU A 427 -4.53 -35.07 16.89
CA GLU A 427 -4.22 -36.33 17.55
C GLU A 427 -2.85 -37.02 17.33
N VAL A 428 -2.11 -37.10 18.46
CA VAL A 428 -1.23 -38.18 18.96
C VAL A 428 -0.58 -39.13 17.95
#